data_AF-A0AA40EHS3-F1
#
_entry.id   AF-A0AA40EHS3-F1
#
_cell.length_a   1.000
_cell.length_b   1.000
_cell.length_c   1.000
_cell.angle_alpha   90.00
_cell.angle_beta   90.00
_cell.angle_gamma   90.00
#
_symmetry.space_group_name_H-M   'P 1'
#
loop_
_entity.id
_entity.type
_entity.pdbx_description
1 polymer ?
#
loop_
_entity_poly.entity_id
_entity_poly.type
_entity_poly.pdbx_seq_one_letter_code
_entity_poly.pdbx_strand_id
1 'polypeptide(L)'
;MPKHSYTIDCYEQPGLNIPPSEQHALQQELIAFASAHLNPLRIYNIFDTSDPTALNDKIIVTIRLGPPSPSPPSQKGDLVALLTASLLPISFLPTPLLDAGLTLIHPLHRKSPQSIKRLLFGTLFLCVFPRYPSGVWLASIAEVITSLVQISRYTLHCYPSPSWPSGTLPEAEFDEEKFVFRGSNDTPEGRVFMKDVDDSRQAVLASRCEGITVL
;
A
#
# COMPACT_ATOMS: atom_id res chain seq x y z
N MET A 1 -18.40 -18.81 17.94
CA MET A 1 -17.97 -17.39 17.88
C MET A 1 -18.88 -16.64 16.92
N PRO A 2 -19.33 -15.42 17.23
CA PRO A 2 -20.14 -14.64 16.30
C PRO A 2 -19.34 -14.41 15.01
N LYS A 3 -19.95 -14.68 13.85
CA LYS A 3 -19.37 -14.26 12.57
C LYS A 3 -19.44 -12.74 12.53
N HIS A 4 -18.32 -12.08 12.79
CA HIS A 4 -18.20 -10.67 12.47
C HIS A 4 -18.45 -10.51 10.97
N SER A 5 -19.38 -9.64 10.62
CA SER A 5 -19.57 -9.21 9.24
C SER A 5 -18.65 -8.01 9.01
N TYR A 6 -17.93 -8.05 7.89
CA TYR A 6 -17.14 -6.93 7.42
C TYR A 6 -17.82 -6.30 6.22
N THR A 7 -17.79 -4.99 6.16
CA THR A 7 -18.06 -4.22 4.94
C THR A 7 -16.74 -3.74 4.37
N ILE A 8 -16.65 -3.73 3.04
CA ILE A 8 -15.45 -3.35 2.31
C ILE A 8 -15.84 -2.28 1.32
N ASP A 9 -15.21 -1.12 1.42
CA ASP A 9 -15.36 -0.01 0.47
C ASP A 9 -14.07 0.15 -0.32
N CYS A 10 -14.19 0.51 -1.59
CA CYS A 10 -13.06 0.88 -2.44
C CYS A 10 -13.35 2.25 -3.07
N TYR A 11 -12.49 3.22 -2.78
CA TYR A 11 -12.56 4.57 -3.30
C TYR A 11 -11.46 4.74 -4.35
N GLU A 12 -11.85 4.90 -5.61
CA GLU A 12 -10.93 5.20 -6.71
C GLU A 12 -10.86 6.71 -6.89
N GLN A 13 -9.66 7.28 -6.76
CA GLN A 13 -9.39 8.72 -6.91
C GLN A 13 -10.41 9.60 -6.17
N PRO A 14 -10.61 9.42 -4.85
CA PRO A 14 -11.67 10.11 -4.12
C PRO A 14 -11.56 11.64 -4.20
N GLY A 15 -10.35 12.19 -4.36
CA GLY A 15 -10.17 13.63 -4.58
C GLY A 15 -10.87 14.17 -5.83
N LEU A 16 -11.14 13.29 -6.80
CA LEU A 16 -11.80 13.61 -8.08
C LEU A 16 -13.24 13.10 -8.15
N ASN A 17 -13.57 12.02 -7.43
CA ASN A 17 -14.79 11.26 -7.67
C ASN A 17 -15.86 11.37 -6.57
N ILE A 18 -15.57 11.99 -5.42
CA ILE A 18 -16.57 12.22 -4.35
C ILE A 18 -16.62 13.69 -3.93
N PRO A 19 -17.74 14.17 -3.33
CA PRO A 19 -17.89 15.57 -2.93
C PRO A 19 -16.83 16.03 -1.91
N PRO A 20 -16.40 17.30 -1.90
CA PRO A 20 -15.37 17.80 -0.97
C PRO A 20 -15.69 17.57 0.52
N SER A 21 -16.97 17.63 0.91
CA SER A 21 -17.39 17.32 2.27
C SER A 21 -17.14 15.85 2.64
N GLU A 22 -17.33 14.94 1.69
CA GLU A 22 -17.07 13.51 1.89
C GLU A 22 -15.57 13.19 1.82
N GLN A 23 -14.80 13.90 0.99
CA GLN A 23 -13.33 13.83 0.97
C GLN A 23 -12.76 14.18 2.34
N HIS A 24 -13.20 15.32 2.90
CA HIS A 24 -12.76 15.77 4.23
C HIS A 24 -13.16 14.77 5.31
N ALA A 25 -14.39 14.26 5.30
CA ALA A 25 -14.85 13.27 6.26
C ALA A 25 -14.05 11.96 6.18
N LEU A 26 -13.78 11.46 4.98
CA LEU A 26 -12.93 10.29 4.76
C LEU A 26 -11.52 10.54 5.31
N GLN A 27 -10.91 11.68 4.98
CA GLN A 27 -9.55 12.00 5.40
C GLN A 27 -9.44 12.10 6.93
N GLN A 28 -10.38 12.78 7.58
CA GLN A 28 -10.43 12.88 9.04
C GLN A 28 -10.55 11.51 9.72
N GLU A 29 -11.37 10.62 9.17
CA GLU A 29 -11.51 9.26 9.69
C GLU A 29 -10.23 8.44 9.52
N LEU A 30 -9.57 8.51 8.36
CA LEU A 30 -8.30 7.82 8.11
C LEU A 30 -7.21 8.33 9.05
N ILE A 31 -7.14 9.65 9.29
CA ILE A 31 -6.20 10.26 10.25
C ILE A 31 -6.49 9.78 11.67
N ALA A 32 -7.76 9.79 12.09
CA ALA A 32 -8.15 9.36 13.43
C ALA A 32 -7.76 7.89 13.69
N PHE A 33 -8.07 7.01 12.73
CA PHE A 33 -7.71 5.60 12.81
C PHE A 33 -6.20 5.37 12.78
N ALA A 34 -5.47 6.09 11.92
CA ALA A 34 -4.02 6.00 11.84
C ALA A 34 -3.34 6.50 13.13
N SER A 35 -3.79 7.63 13.68
CA SER A 35 -3.26 8.22 14.92
C SER A 35 -3.45 7.30 16.13
N ALA A 36 -4.53 6.51 16.15
CA ALA A 36 -4.78 5.54 17.22
C ALA A 36 -3.83 4.33 17.18
N HIS A 37 -3.11 4.11 16.07
CA HIS A 37 -2.34 2.89 15.84
C HIS A 37 -0.89 3.12 15.38
N LEU A 38 -0.56 4.33 14.96
CA LEU A 38 0.78 4.76 14.56
C LEU A 38 1.21 5.89 15.50
N ASN A 39 2.32 5.68 16.22
CA ASN A 39 2.88 6.69 17.10
C ASN A 39 4.41 6.77 16.91
N PRO A 40 4.96 7.87 16.37
CA PRO A 40 4.24 9.04 15.87
C PRO A 40 3.47 8.76 14.57
N LEU A 41 2.43 9.55 14.29
CA LEU A 41 1.80 9.56 12.98
C LEU A 41 2.80 10.12 11.97
N ARG A 42 3.19 9.31 10.98
CA ARG A 42 4.10 9.76 9.92
C ARG A 42 3.36 10.67 8.93
N ILE A 43 4.14 11.52 8.25
CA ILE A 43 3.66 12.41 7.19
C ILE A 43 3.41 11.57 5.92
N TYR A 44 2.22 10.97 5.84
CA TYR A 44 1.74 10.38 4.58
C TYR A 44 0.90 11.41 3.85
N ASN A 45 1.06 11.52 2.52
CA ASN A 45 0.33 12.52 1.72
C ASN A 45 -1.20 12.45 1.95
N ILE A 46 -1.74 11.23 2.09
CA ILE A 46 -3.17 11.01 2.36
C ILE A 46 -3.66 11.66 3.66
N PHE A 47 -2.78 12.00 4.60
CA PHE A 47 -3.12 12.69 5.85
C PHE A 47 -2.92 14.20 5.79
N ASP A 48 -2.41 14.74 4.67
CA ASP A 48 -2.26 16.18 4.51
C ASP A 48 -3.60 16.81 4.17
N THR A 49 -4.25 17.38 5.19
CA THR A 49 -5.52 18.09 5.04
C THR A 49 -5.38 19.47 4.39
N SER A 50 -4.15 19.95 4.22
CA SER A 50 -3.87 21.24 3.58
C SER A 50 -3.70 21.12 2.07
N ASP A 51 -3.32 19.94 1.58
CA ASP A 51 -3.25 19.64 0.15
C ASP A 51 -4.61 19.17 -0.40
N PRO A 52 -5.30 19.97 -1.24
CA PRO A 52 -6.57 19.58 -1.85
C PRO A 52 -6.42 18.43 -2.85
N THR A 53 -5.19 18.09 -3.24
CA THR A 53 -4.89 17.02 -4.19
C THR A 53 -4.42 15.72 -3.56
N ALA A 54 -4.30 15.67 -2.23
CA ALA A 54 -3.81 14.53 -1.46
C ALA A 54 -4.50 13.18 -1.77
N LEU A 55 -5.75 13.24 -2.27
CA LEU A 55 -6.60 12.10 -2.59
C LEU A 55 -6.77 11.84 -4.10
N ASN A 56 -6.19 12.66 -4.97
CA ASN A 56 -6.48 12.64 -6.42
C ASN A 56 -5.92 11.42 -7.14
N ASP A 57 -4.79 10.90 -6.68
CA ASP A 57 -4.08 9.78 -7.27
C ASP A 57 -4.25 8.47 -6.49
N LYS A 58 -5.07 8.50 -5.42
CA LYS A 58 -5.21 7.39 -4.47
C LYS A 58 -6.30 6.41 -4.85
N ILE A 59 -6.02 5.14 -4.63
CA ILE A 59 -7.00 4.07 -4.45
C ILE A 59 -6.99 3.75 -2.96
N ILE A 60 -8.14 3.83 -2.31
CA ILE A 60 -8.26 3.57 -0.87
C ILE A 60 -9.24 2.41 -0.68
N VAL A 61 -8.79 1.36 -0.02
CA VAL A 61 -9.65 0.25 0.40
C VAL A 61 -9.82 0.34 1.91
N THR A 62 -11.05 0.40 2.39
CA THR A 62 -11.36 0.40 3.83
C THR A 62 -12.19 -0.82 4.20
N ILE A 63 -11.95 -1.39 5.38
CA ILE A 63 -12.75 -2.47 5.94
C ILE A 63 -13.32 -2.01 7.27
N ARG A 64 -14.62 -2.23 7.46
CA ARG A 64 -15.35 -1.83 8.67
C ARG A 64 -16.04 -3.00 9.34
N LEU A 65 -16.16 -2.93 10.66
CA LEU A 65 -16.92 -3.87 11.44
C LEU A 65 -18.40 -3.45 11.47
N GLY A 66 -19.29 -4.31 10.99
CA GLY A 66 -20.73 -4.04 11.02
C GLY A 66 -21.50 -4.84 9.97
N PRO A 67 -22.84 -4.94 10.11
CA PRO A 67 -23.67 -5.54 9.07
C PRO A 67 -23.49 -4.78 7.73
N PRO A 68 -23.60 -5.46 6.59
CA PRO A 68 -23.68 -4.80 5.28
C PRO A 68 -24.94 -3.98 5.27
N SER A 69 -24.79 -2.67 5.48
CA SER A 69 -25.94 -1.82 5.69
C SER A 69 -26.34 -1.13 4.39
N PRO A 70 -27.60 -1.24 3.95
CA PRO A 70 -28.18 -0.34 2.97
C PRO A 70 -28.58 1.02 3.59
N SER A 71 -28.09 1.33 4.80
CA SER A 71 -28.47 2.54 5.54
C SER A 71 -27.62 3.76 5.13
N PRO A 72 -28.15 4.98 5.34
CA PRO A 72 -27.49 6.24 4.94
C PRO A 72 -26.05 6.37 5.47
N PRO A 73 -25.22 7.22 4.82
CA PRO A 73 -23.79 7.41 5.12
C PRO A 73 -23.45 7.76 6.59
N SER A 74 -24.45 8.05 7.43
CA SER A 74 -24.34 8.37 8.85
C SER A 74 -24.19 7.17 9.80
N GLN A 75 -24.27 5.92 9.33
CA GLN A 75 -24.00 4.71 10.12
C GLN A 75 -22.92 3.82 9.48
N LYS A 76 -21.79 4.41 9.10
CA LYS A 76 -20.60 3.62 8.78
C LYS A 76 -20.12 2.89 10.04
N GLY A 77 -19.93 1.57 9.93
CA GLY A 77 -19.35 0.77 11.02
C GLY A 77 -17.90 1.18 11.32
N ASP A 78 -17.37 0.69 12.45
CA ASP A 78 -16.04 1.04 12.92
C ASP A 78 -14.96 0.63 11.92
N LEU A 79 -14.10 1.57 11.53
CA LEU A 79 -12.97 1.28 10.67
C LEU A 79 -12.00 0.32 11.38
N VAL A 80 -11.73 -0.83 10.76
CA VAL A 80 -10.83 -1.85 11.31
C VAL A 80 -9.59 -2.07 10.46
N ALA A 81 -9.60 -1.64 9.21
CA ALA A 81 -8.41 -1.63 8.37
C ALA A 81 -8.52 -0.65 7.20
N LEU A 82 -7.36 -0.20 6.72
CA LEU A 82 -7.22 0.55 5.48
C LEU A 82 -6.00 0.08 4.68
N LEU A 83 -6.08 0.20 3.36
CA LEU A 83 -5.00 0.06 2.40
C LEU A 83 -5.05 1.26 1.46
N THR A 84 -3.93 1.94 1.28
CA THR A 84 -3.79 3.01 0.28
C THR A 84 -2.85 2.54 -0.82
N ALA A 85 -3.18 2.89 -2.06
CA ALA A 85 -2.34 2.63 -3.21
C ALA A 85 -2.41 3.79 -4.21
N SER A 86 -1.43 3.87 -5.10
CA SER A 86 -1.42 4.82 -6.22
C SER A 86 -1.01 4.09 -7.50
N LEU A 87 -1.50 4.55 -8.65
CA LEU A 87 -1.04 4.07 -9.96
C LEU A 87 -0.07 5.10 -10.54
N LEU A 88 1.21 4.75 -10.57
CA LEU A 88 2.28 5.61 -11.03
C LEU A 88 2.58 5.31 -12.52
N PRO A 89 2.35 6.26 -13.43
CA PRO A 89 2.75 6.07 -14.82
C PRO A 89 4.28 6.15 -14.92
N ILE A 90 4.91 5.10 -15.46
CA ILE A 90 6.34 5.04 -15.70
C ILE A 90 6.57 4.89 -17.20
N SER A 91 7.25 5.85 -17.82
CA SER A 91 7.29 6.00 -19.29
C SER A 91 7.79 4.77 -20.06
N PHE A 92 8.63 3.94 -19.44
CA PHE A 92 9.17 2.73 -20.07
C PHE A 92 8.42 1.45 -19.73
N LEU A 93 7.39 1.51 -18.86
CA LEU A 93 6.56 0.36 -18.52
C LEU A 93 5.30 0.36 -19.40
N PRO A 94 4.87 -0.81 -19.90
CA PRO A 94 3.65 -0.91 -20.72
C PRO A 94 2.36 -0.71 -19.90
N THR A 95 2.46 -0.85 -18.58
CA THR A 95 1.37 -0.71 -17.61
C THR A 95 1.89 0.09 -16.42
N PRO A 96 1.03 0.82 -15.68
CA PRO A 96 1.47 1.58 -14.52
C PRO A 96 2.07 0.67 -13.43
N LEU A 97 2.87 1.30 -12.57
CA LEU A 97 3.30 0.74 -11.30
C LEU A 97 2.21 0.99 -10.26
N LEU A 98 1.58 -0.07 -9.77
CA LEU A 98 0.75 -0.05 -8.58
C LEU A 98 1.66 0.02 -7.36
N ASP A 99 1.70 1.18 -6.71
CA ASP A 99 2.42 1.39 -5.46
C ASP A 99 1.46 1.23 -4.28
N ALA A 100 1.59 0.14 -3.52
CA ALA A 100 0.84 -0.08 -2.30
C ALA A 100 1.56 0.62 -1.12
N GLY A 101 1.05 1.81 -0.78
CA GLY A 101 1.60 2.68 0.24
C GLY A 101 1.31 2.19 1.66
N LEU A 102 0.25 2.72 2.28
CA LEU A 102 -0.05 2.45 3.69
C LEU A 102 -1.04 1.30 3.83
N THR A 103 -0.63 0.22 4.49
CA THR A 103 -1.53 -0.83 4.98
C THR A 103 -1.60 -0.80 6.49
N LEU A 104 -2.78 -0.54 7.06
CA LEU A 104 -2.99 -0.53 8.50
C LEU A 104 -4.17 -1.42 8.89
N ILE A 105 -3.95 -2.33 9.83
CA ILE A 105 -4.96 -3.25 10.35
C ILE A 105 -5.00 -3.14 11.87
N HIS A 106 -6.19 -2.89 12.40
CA HIS A 106 -6.45 -2.82 13.84
C HIS A 106 -5.93 -4.10 14.53
N PRO A 107 -5.17 -4.00 15.64
CA PRO A 107 -4.48 -5.14 16.26
C PRO A 107 -5.36 -6.37 16.52
N LEU A 108 -6.60 -6.15 17.00
CA LEU A 108 -7.57 -7.22 17.29
C LEU A 108 -8.02 -8.01 16.05
N HIS A 109 -7.87 -7.46 14.85
CA HIS A 109 -8.34 -8.07 13.61
C HIS A 109 -7.21 -8.68 12.76
N ARG A 110 -5.94 -8.52 13.16
CA ARG A 110 -4.77 -9.03 12.43
C ARG A 110 -4.75 -10.56 12.28
N LYS A 111 -5.34 -11.28 13.24
CA LYS A 111 -5.43 -12.76 13.26
C LYS A 111 -6.85 -13.26 12.95
N SER A 112 -7.69 -12.43 12.32
CA SER A 112 -9.05 -12.81 11.94
C SER A 112 -9.03 -14.02 10.98
N PRO A 113 -9.94 -15.01 11.16
CA PRO A 113 -10.01 -16.20 10.30
C PRO A 113 -10.33 -15.85 8.83
N GLN A 114 -10.92 -14.68 8.57
CA GLN A 114 -11.27 -14.23 7.22
C GLN A 114 -10.09 -13.53 6.50
N SER A 115 -8.94 -13.39 7.17
CA SER A 115 -7.73 -12.72 6.66
C SER A 115 -8.00 -11.32 6.08
N ILE A 116 -8.04 -10.31 6.96
CA ILE A 116 -8.24 -8.89 6.58
C ILE A 116 -7.28 -8.44 5.48
N LYS A 117 -6.02 -8.90 5.51
CA LYS A 117 -5.03 -8.56 4.49
C LYS A 117 -5.43 -9.10 3.12
N ARG A 118 -5.98 -10.32 3.05
CA ARG A 118 -6.49 -10.90 1.80
C ARG A 118 -7.66 -10.09 1.25
N LEU A 119 -8.56 -9.62 2.13
CA LEU A 119 -9.70 -8.79 1.75
C LEU A 119 -9.25 -7.42 1.20
N LEU A 120 -8.28 -6.76 1.84
CA LEU A 120 -7.74 -5.48 1.38
C LEU A 120 -7.13 -5.60 -0.02
N PHE A 121 -6.13 -6.48 -0.18
CA PHE A 121 -5.42 -6.63 -1.45
C PHE A 121 -6.29 -7.25 -2.54
N GLY A 122 -7.14 -8.22 -2.20
CA GLY A 122 -8.09 -8.80 -3.16
C GLY A 122 -9.03 -7.74 -3.73
N THR A 123 -9.55 -6.84 -2.88
CA THR A 123 -10.40 -5.73 -3.33
C THR A 123 -9.63 -4.72 -4.17
N LEU A 124 -8.39 -4.37 -3.77
CA LEU A 124 -7.52 -3.52 -4.57
C LEU A 124 -7.29 -4.10 -5.97
N PHE A 125 -6.99 -5.39 -6.07
CA PHE A 125 -6.74 -6.05 -7.35
C PHE A 125 -8.01 -6.14 -8.20
N LEU A 126 -9.18 -6.42 -7.60
CA LEU A 126 -10.46 -6.41 -8.31
C LEU A 126 -10.83 -5.02 -8.84
N CYS A 127 -10.36 -3.96 -8.19
CA CYS A 127 -10.50 -2.58 -8.64
C CYS A 127 -9.53 -2.24 -9.80
N VAL A 128 -8.30 -2.74 -9.76
CA VAL A 128 -7.25 -2.39 -10.73
C VAL A 128 -7.30 -3.23 -12.00
N PHE A 129 -7.48 -4.54 -11.90
CA PHE A 129 -7.36 -5.46 -13.05
C PHE A 129 -8.39 -5.29 -14.17
N PRO A 130 -9.63 -4.80 -13.94
CA PRO A 130 -10.52 -4.45 -15.04
C PRO A 130 -9.95 -3.38 -15.98
N ARG A 131 -9.10 -2.48 -15.46
CA ARG A 131 -8.41 -1.43 -16.25
C ARG A 131 -7.11 -1.91 -16.88
N TYR A 132 -6.46 -2.90 -16.27
CA TYR A 132 -5.18 -3.45 -16.72
C TYR A 132 -5.25 -4.98 -16.78
N PRO A 133 -5.96 -5.55 -17.77
CA PRO A 133 -6.19 -6.99 -17.85
C PRO A 133 -4.91 -7.80 -18.08
N SER A 134 -3.86 -7.17 -18.64
CA SER A 134 -2.53 -7.76 -18.80
C SER A 134 -1.69 -7.77 -17.51
N GLY A 135 -2.22 -7.24 -16.42
CA GLY A 135 -1.54 -7.08 -15.14
C GLY A 135 -0.98 -5.67 -14.92
N VAL A 136 -0.39 -5.46 -13.74
CA VAL A 136 0.33 -4.24 -13.36
C VAL A 136 1.64 -4.62 -12.68
N TRP A 137 2.61 -3.70 -12.70
CA TRP A 137 3.77 -3.80 -11.84
C TRP A 137 3.34 -3.48 -10.41
N LEU A 138 3.85 -4.19 -9.40
CA LEU A 138 3.52 -3.92 -7.99
C LEU A 138 4.78 -3.54 -7.22
N ALA A 139 4.74 -2.38 -6.58
CA ALA A 139 5.65 -2.01 -5.50
C ALA A 139 4.88 -2.07 -4.17
N SER A 140 5.51 -2.61 -3.13
CA SER A 140 4.95 -2.59 -1.78
C SER A 140 6.08 -2.61 -0.76
N ILE A 141 5.92 -1.79 0.28
CA ILE A 141 6.81 -1.77 1.44
C ILE A 141 5.98 -2.19 2.65
N ALA A 142 6.52 -3.05 3.50
CA ALA A 142 5.86 -3.42 4.74
C ALA A 142 6.85 -3.53 5.89
N GLU A 143 6.49 -2.95 7.03
CA GLU A 143 7.24 -3.11 8.28
C GLU A 143 7.25 -4.58 8.76
N VAL A 144 6.16 -5.30 8.47
CA VAL A 144 6.03 -6.71 8.84
C VAL A 144 6.36 -7.57 7.63
N ILE A 145 7.51 -8.25 7.67
CA ILE A 145 8.03 -9.14 6.62
C ILE A 145 6.99 -10.15 6.13
N THR A 146 6.20 -10.73 7.03
CA THR A 146 5.16 -11.71 6.66
C THR A 146 4.06 -11.11 5.76
N SER A 147 3.94 -9.79 5.68
CA SER A 147 3.09 -9.11 4.69
C SER A 147 3.63 -9.25 3.28
N LEU A 148 4.93 -9.06 3.09
CA LEU A 148 5.58 -9.20 1.80
C LEU A 148 5.52 -10.65 1.30
N VAL A 149 5.72 -11.62 2.20
CA VAL A 149 5.57 -13.05 1.87
C VAL A 149 4.15 -13.41 1.43
N GLN A 150 3.15 -12.80 2.05
CA GLN A 150 1.78 -13.03 1.62
C GLN A 150 1.51 -12.43 0.25
N ILE A 151 2.01 -11.21 -0.01
CA ILE A 151 1.87 -10.56 -1.32
C ILE A 151 2.60 -11.36 -2.40
N SER A 152 3.81 -11.87 -2.11
CA SER A 152 4.62 -12.61 -3.09
C SER A 152 3.95 -13.89 -3.60
N ARG A 153 3.05 -14.49 -2.81
CA ARG A 153 2.23 -15.65 -3.22
C ARG A 153 1.21 -15.33 -4.31
N TYR A 154 0.88 -14.06 -4.52
CA TYR A 154 -0.12 -13.61 -5.48
C TYR A 154 0.49 -12.80 -6.64
N THR A 155 1.82 -12.68 -6.69
CA THR A 155 2.54 -11.92 -7.70
C THR A 155 3.46 -12.83 -8.52
N LEU A 156 3.59 -12.52 -9.80
CA LEU A 156 4.54 -13.16 -10.71
C LEU A 156 5.56 -12.10 -11.15
N HIS A 157 6.79 -12.52 -11.44
CA HIS A 157 7.86 -11.62 -11.92
C HIS A 157 8.13 -10.42 -10.98
N CYS A 158 8.15 -10.67 -9.67
CA CYS A 158 8.51 -9.65 -8.67
C CYS A 158 9.90 -9.09 -8.98
N TYR A 159 10.17 -7.83 -8.65
CA TYR A 159 11.54 -7.32 -8.70
C TYR A 159 12.08 -7.12 -7.28
N PRO A 160 13.28 -7.64 -6.94
CA PRO A 160 14.02 -8.65 -7.70
C PRO A 160 13.37 -10.04 -7.56
N SER A 161 13.21 -10.78 -8.66
CA SER A 161 12.78 -12.19 -8.63
C SER A 161 13.94 -13.06 -9.07
N PRO A 162 14.20 -14.19 -8.38
CA PRO A 162 15.23 -15.17 -8.79
C PRO A 162 15.02 -15.76 -10.19
N SER A 163 13.82 -15.61 -10.77
CA SER A 163 13.47 -16.14 -12.10
C SER A 163 13.74 -15.18 -13.26
N TRP A 164 14.33 -14.01 -12.99
CA TRP A 164 14.80 -13.14 -14.07
C TRP A 164 16.01 -13.75 -14.78
N PRO A 165 16.10 -13.65 -16.12
CA PRO A 165 17.21 -14.25 -16.86
C PRO A 165 18.53 -13.74 -16.30
N SER A 166 19.31 -14.68 -15.78
CA SER A 166 20.65 -14.49 -15.25
C SER A 166 21.55 -13.94 -16.36
N GLY A 167 21.65 -12.61 -16.43
CA GLY A 167 22.42 -11.96 -17.48
C GLY A 167 22.25 -10.45 -17.61
N THR A 168 21.31 -9.82 -16.88
CA THR A 168 21.13 -8.36 -16.97
C THR A 168 21.19 -7.58 -15.65
N LEU A 169 21.35 -8.22 -14.49
CA LEU A 169 21.59 -7.53 -13.20
C LEU A 169 22.45 -8.39 -12.24
N PRO A 170 23.19 -7.75 -11.30
CA PRO A 170 24.19 -8.42 -10.46
C PRO A 170 23.56 -9.48 -9.55
N GLU A 171 24.39 -10.46 -9.19
CA GLU A 171 24.18 -11.74 -8.48
C GLU A 171 23.27 -11.69 -7.24
N ALA A 172 22.00 -11.30 -7.40
CA ALA A 172 21.10 -11.19 -6.27
C ALA A 172 20.47 -12.54 -5.91
N GLU A 173 20.87 -13.13 -4.79
CA GLU A 173 20.38 -14.43 -4.28
C GLU A 173 19.48 -14.23 -3.07
N PHE A 174 18.29 -14.83 -3.06
CA PHE A 174 17.39 -14.81 -1.91
C PHE A 174 17.83 -15.86 -0.87
N ASP A 175 18.29 -15.39 0.29
CA ASP A 175 18.63 -16.23 1.44
C ASP A 175 17.36 -16.56 2.22
N GLU A 176 16.84 -17.78 2.08
CA GLU A 176 15.61 -18.22 2.75
C GLU A 176 15.75 -18.36 4.27
N GLU A 177 16.96 -18.63 4.77
CA GLU A 177 17.24 -18.81 6.20
C GLU A 177 17.26 -17.46 6.92
N LYS A 178 17.80 -16.43 6.27
CA LYS A 178 17.92 -15.07 6.82
C LYS A 178 16.85 -14.10 6.33
N PHE A 179 16.11 -14.49 5.29
CA PHE A 179 15.07 -13.69 4.67
C PHE A 179 15.57 -12.37 4.05
N VAL A 180 16.73 -12.40 3.38
CA VAL A 180 17.41 -11.23 2.77
C VAL A 180 17.83 -11.55 1.33
N PHE A 181 17.76 -10.59 0.40
CA PHE A 181 18.39 -10.72 -0.93
C PHE A 181 19.85 -10.28 -0.88
N ARG A 182 20.79 -11.22 -0.95
CA ARG A 182 22.24 -10.96 -1.08
C ARG A 182 22.53 -10.35 -2.46
N GLY A 183 23.65 -9.65 -2.66
CA GLY A 183 24.13 -9.21 -3.99
C GLY A 183 23.37 -8.05 -4.68
N SER A 184 22.28 -7.54 -4.11
CA SER A 184 21.58 -6.36 -4.61
C SER A 184 22.23 -5.06 -4.07
N ASN A 185 22.99 -4.40 -4.94
CA ASN A 185 23.75 -3.13 -4.77
C ASN A 185 25.09 -3.25 -4.01
N ASP A 186 26.20 -2.97 -4.72
CA ASP A 186 27.60 -2.55 -4.35
C ASP A 186 28.20 -2.96 -2.99
N THR A 187 27.59 -3.91 -2.30
CA THR A 187 27.97 -4.39 -0.98
C THR A 187 27.77 -5.91 -0.95
N PRO A 188 28.70 -6.68 -0.35
CA PRO A 188 28.63 -8.15 -0.31
C PRO A 188 27.37 -8.70 0.37
N GLU A 189 26.66 -7.87 1.13
CA GLU A 189 25.56 -8.28 2.02
C GLU A 189 24.17 -8.10 1.41
N GLY A 190 24.01 -7.39 0.27
CA GLY A 190 22.72 -7.15 -0.36
C GLY A 190 21.67 -6.55 0.60
N ARG A 191 21.61 -5.23 0.70
CA ARG A 191 20.63 -4.56 1.59
C ARG A 191 19.39 -4.17 0.79
N VAL A 192 18.41 -5.06 0.73
CA VAL A 192 17.11 -4.79 0.06
C VAL A 192 16.01 -4.40 1.05
N PHE A 193 16.20 -4.68 2.34
CA PHE A 193 15.25 -4.31 3.38
C PHE A 193 16.00 -3.73 4.59
N MET A 194 16.30 -2.44 4.57
CA MET A 194 16.54 -1.72 5.81
C MET A 194 15.20 -1.18 6.30
N LYS A 195 14.98 -1.24 7.62
CA LYS A 195 13.89 -0.49 8.25
C LYS A 195 14.07 1.00 7.86
N ASP A 196 12.99 1.69 7.50
CA ASP A 196 13.04 3.12 7.09
C ASP A 196 13.89 3.99 8.02
N VAL A 197 13.81 3.73 9.33
CA VAL A 197 14.54 4.50 10.36
C VAL A 197 16.05 4.34 10.31
N ASP A 198 16.52 3.30 9.61
CA ASP A 198 17.93 2.95 9.47
C ASP A 198 18.47 3.27 8.06
N ASP A 199 17.63 3.76 7.13
CA ASP A 199 18.05 4.14 5.78
C ASP A 199 18.36 5.63 5.62
N SER A 200 19.61 5.97 5.92
CA SER A 200 20.17 7.32 5.71
C SER A 200 20.16 7.79 4.23
N ARG A 201 19.87 6.91 3.27
CA ARG A 201 19.80 7.25 1.83
C ARG A 201 18.44 7.80 1.41
N GLN A 202 17.38 7.68 2.22
CA GLN A 202 16.10 8.36 1.92
C GLN A 202 16.27 9.88 1.85
N ALA A 203 17.17 10.44 2.66
CA ALA A 203 17.55 11.86 2.56
C ALA A 203 18.30 12.21 1.26
N VAL A 204 18.97 11.23 0.64
CA VAL A 204 19.77 11.42 -0.58
C VAL A 204 18.93 11.18 -1.85
N LEU A 205 17.93 10.31 -1.82
CA LEU A 205 16.97 10.17 -2.91
C LEU A 205 16.05 11.40 -3.01
N ALA A 206 15.71 12.01 -1.88
CA ALA A 206 15.03 13.31 -1.86
C ALA A 206 15.90 14.44 -2.45
N SER A 207 17.22 14.43 -2.24
CA SER A 207 18.13 15.47 -2.79
C SER A 207 18.56 15.23 -4.24
N ARG A 208 18.37 14.02 -4.78
CA ARG A 208 18.67 13.69 -6.19
C ARG A 208 17.48 13.89 -7.15
N CYS A 209 16.34 14.32 -6.63
CA CYS A 209 15.21 14.84 -7.42
C CYS A 209 15.22 16.38 -7.53
N GLU A 210 16.39 17.02 -7.35
CA GLU A 210 16.59 18.41 -7.77
C GLU A 210 16.57 18.51 -9.30
N GLY A 211 15.38 18.71 -9.86
CA GLY A 211 15.19 18.88 -11.30
C GLY A 211 13.75 18.94 -11.78
N ILE A 212 12.76 18.78 -10.91
CA ILE A 212 11.34 18.93 -11.27
C ILE A 212 10.74 20.05 -10.42
N THR A 213 10.80 21.26 -10.95
CA THR A 213 9.97 22.38 -10.49
C THR A 213 8.51 22.05 -10.80
N VAL A 214 7.67 22.00 -9.78
CA VAL A 214 6.22 22.16 -9.91
C VAL A 214 5.82 23.25 -8.93
N LEU A 215 5.11 24.25 -9.46
CA LEU A 215 4.48 25.34 -8.72
C LEU A 215 3.40 24.82 -7.77
#